data_AF-A0A1F7AL63-F1
#
_entry.id   AF-A0A1F7AL63-F1
#
_cell.length_a   1.000
_cell.length_b   1.000
_cell.length_c   1.000
_cell.angle_alpha   90.00
_cell.angle_beta   90.00
_cell.angle_gamma   90.00
#
_symmetry.space_group_name_H-M   'P 1'
#
loop_
_entity.id
_entity.type
_entity.pdbx_description
1 polymer ?
#
loop_
_entity_poly.entity_id
_entity_poly.type
_entity_poly.pdbx_seq_one_letter_code
_entity_poly.pdbx_strand_id
1 'polypeptide(L)' 'MAKGKSVPFIWVCQETKMINGSGWAQRDKLKDMVRMKYCPTLRKRTEHKAKPVKKGGTKALANIK' A
#
# COMPACT_ATOMS: atom_id res chain seq x y z
N MET A 1 -15.35 -17.24 -14.30
CA MET A 1 -14.43 -16.17 -13.84
C MET A 1 -14.22 -16.32 -12.34
N ALA A 2 -13.12 -16.93 -11.89
CA ALA A 2 -12.83 -17.07 -10.46
C ALA A 2 -12.64 -15.67 -9.85
N LYS A 3 -13.50 -15.27 -8.90
CA LYS A 3 -13.34 -14.01 -8.14
C LYS A 3 -11.95 -14.05 -7.47
N GLY A 4 -10.99 -13.31 -8.02
CA GLY A 4 -9.63 -13.26 -7.50
C GLY A 4 -9.64 -12.93 -6.01
N LYS A 5 -8.91 -13.71 -5.20
CA LYS A 5 -8.83 -13.53 -3.75
C LYS A 5 -8.36 -12.10 -3.45
N SER A 6 -9.14 -11.37 -2.66
CA SER A 6 -8.73 -10.06 -2.15
C SER A 6 -7.61 -10.25 -1.13
N VAL A 7 -6.51 -9.53 -1.30
CA VAL A 7 -5.34 -9.57 -0.42
C VAL A 7 -5.14 -8.20 0.23
N PRO A 8 -4.67 -8.17 1.49
CA PRO A 8 -4.32 -6.91 2.14
C PRO A 8 -3.09 -6.30 1.48
N PHE A 9 -3.04 -4.97 1.46
CA PHE A 9 -1.92 -4.21 0.90
C PHE A 9 -1.64 -2.94 1.70
N ILE A 10 -0.46 -2.37 1.45
CA ILE A 10 -0.01 -1.08 2.00
C ILE A 10 0.35 -0.10 0.90
N TRP A 11 0.18 1.18 1.16
CA TRP A 11 0.63 2.25 0.27
C TRP A 11 2.04 2.67 0.63
N VAL A 12 2.98 2.50 -0.29
CA VAL A 12 4.39 2.85 -0.07
C VAL A 12 4.75 4.07 -0.93
N CYS A 13 5.16 5.16 -0.28
CA CYS A 13 5.67 6.35 -0.95
C CYS A 13 6.93 5.99 -1.76
N GLN A 14 6.99 6.37 -3.04
CA GLN A 14 8.15 6.03 -3.87
C GLN A 14 9.40 6.82 -3.49
N GLU A 15 9.25 8.04 -2.98
CA GLU A 15 10.38 8.89 -2.58
C GLU A 15 10.97 8.47 -1.23
N THR A 16 10.14 8.35 -0.20
CA THR A 16 10.60 8.09 1.18
C THR A 16 10.57 6.63 1.59
N LYS A 17 9.96 5.76 0.78
CA LYS A 17 9.70 4.34 1.09
C LYS A 17 8.85 4.10 2.35
N MET A 18 8.27 5.15 2.94
CA MET A 18 7.39 5.01 4.10
C MET A 18 5.98 4.58 3.73
N ILE A 19 5.30 4.02 4.72
CA ILE A 19 3.97 3.44 4.58
C ILE A 19 2.92 4.48 4.96
N ASN A 20 2.10 4.87 3.98
CA ASN A 20 1.07 5.89 4.14
C ASN A 20 -0.33 5.32 3.89
N GLY A 21 -0.69 4.37 4.76
CA GLY A 21 -2.00 3.72 4.83
C GLY A 21 -2.04 2.29 4.28
N SER A 22 -3.20 1.66 4.44
CA SER A 22 -3.45 0.26 4.06
C SER A 22 -4.82 0.09 3.40
N GLY A 23 -5.07 -1.09 2.82
CA GLY A 23 -6.35 -1.43 2.22
C GLY A 23 -6.42 -2.89 1.79
N TRP A 24 -7.47 -3.22 1.04
CA TRP A 24 -7.71 -4.55 0.48
C TRP A 24 -8.04 -4.45 -1.01
N ALA A 25 -7.42 -5.28 -1.84
CA ALA A 25 -7.64 -5.30 -3.27
C ALA A 25 -7.35 -6.68 -3.86
N GLN A 26 -7.83 -6.95 -5.08
CA GLN A 26 -7.46 -8.17 -5.79
C GLN A 26 -5.99 -8.17 -6.16
N ARG A 27 -5.32 -9.32 -6.03
CA ARG A 27 -3.88 -9.46 -6.28
C ARG A 27 -3.47 -9.02 -7.67
N ASP A 28 -4.31 -9.26 -8.67
CA ASP A 28 -4.01 -8.93 -10.06
C ASP A 28 -4.03 -7.43 -10.30
N LYS A 29 -4.97 -6.72 -9.66
CA LYS A 29 -5.10 -5.25 -9.74
C LYS A 29 -4.01 -4.50 -8.96
N LEU A 30 -3.32 -5.17 -8.03
CA LEU A 30 -2.33 -4.55 -7.16
C LEU A 30 -1.03 -4.18 -7.86
N LYS A 31 -0.63 -4.90 -8.91
CA LYS A 31 0.63 -4.64 -9.64
C LYS A 31 0.67 -3.24 -10.23
N ASP A 32 -0.47 -2.77 -10.71
CA ASP A 32 -0.64 -1.51 -11.42
C ASP A 32 -1.28 -0.42 -10.55
N MET A 33 -1.54 -0.73 -9.27
CA MET A 33 -2.22 0.20 -8.38
C MET A 33 -1.26 1.25 -7.83
N VAL A 34 -1.27 2.40 -8.51
CA VAL A 34 -0.49 3.59 -8.16
C VAL A 34 -1.45 4.74 -7.89
N ARG A 35 -1.18 5.53 -6.84
CA ARG A 35 -2.01 6.67 -6.49
C ARG A 35 -1.18 7.80 -5.91
N MET A 36 -1.49 9.03 -6.32
CA MET A 36 -0.95 10.23 -5.67
C MET A 36 -1.60 10.42 -4.30
N LYS A 37 -0.78 10.40 -3.25
CA LYS A 37 -1.20 10.62 -1.86
C LYS A 37 -0.30 11.65 -1.19
N TYR A 38 -0.85 12.35 -0.22
CA TYR A 38 -0.05 13.24 0.62
C TYR A 38 0.94 12.42 1.44
N CYS A 39 2.22 12.79 1.40
CA CYS A 39 3.26 12.24 2.24
C CYS A 39 3.54 13.24 3.39
N PRO A 40 3.32 12.87 4.66
CA PRO A 40 3.47 13.79 5.78
C PRO A 40 4.92 14.24 5.99
N THR A 41 5.90 13.38 5.71
CA THR A 41 7.33 13.71 5.91
C THR A 41 7.84 14.71 4.89
N LEU A 42 7.46 14.56 3.62
CA LEU A 42 7.85 15.51 2.55
C LEU A 42 6.89 16.68 2.44
N ARG A 43 5.76 16.66 3.17
CA ARG A 43 4.69 17.65 3.15
C ARG A 43 4.15 17.99 1.75
N LYS A 44 4.23 17.03 0.82
CA LYS A 44 3.75 17.17 -0.57
C LYS A 44 3.03 15.91 -1.03
N ARG A 45 2.23 16.01 -2.10
CA ARG A 45 1.64 14.85 -2.77
C ARG A 45 2.73 14.12 -3.56
N THR A 46 2.88 12.83 -3.29
CA THR A 46 3.87 11.97 -3.93
C THR A 46 3.21 10.71 -4.45
N GLU A 47 3.90 10.05 -5.36
CA GLU A 47 3.45 8.78 -5.90
C GLU A 47 3.56 7.68 -4.84
N HIS A 48 2.47 6.95 -4.63
CA HIS A 48 2.45 5.79 -3.76
C HIS A 48 2.05 4.55 -4.56
N LYS A 49 2.85 3.49 -4.41
CA LYS A 49 2.57 2.19 -5.03
C LYS A 49 2.00 1.25 -3.97
N ALA A 50 0.95 0.54 -4.33
CA ALA A 50 0.43 -0.48 -3.45
C ALA A 50 1.30 -1.73 -3.49
N LYS A 51 1.64 -2.25 -2.31
CA LYS A 51 2.37 -3.51 -2.18
C LYS A 51 1.52 -4.52 -1.41
N PRO A 52 1.31 -5.73 -1.94
CA PRO A 52 0.60 -6.77 -1.21
C PRO A 52 1.40 -7.18 0.02
N VAL A 53 0.69 -7.50 1.10
CA VAL A 53 1.30 -8.04 2.33
C VAL A 53 0.66 -9.39 2.68
N LYS A 54 1.37 -10.19 3.49
CA LYS A 54 0.76 -11.40 4.07
C LYS A 54 -0.39 -11.02 5.00
N LYS A 55 -1.37 -11.92 5.18
CA LYS A 55 -2.48 -11.75 6.12
C LYS A 55 -1.88 -11.50 7.52
N GLY A 56 -2.14 -10.32 8.10
CA GLY A 56 -1.55 -9.85 9.37
C GLY A 56 -0.33 -8.94 9.25
N GLY A 57 0.32 -8.87 8.09
CA GLY A 57 1.52 -8.05 7.86
C GLY A 57 1.27 -6.54 7.90
N THR A 58 0.05 -6.09 7.61
CA THR A 58 -0.33 -4.67 7.77
C THR A 58 -0.28 -4.21 9.22
N LYS A 59 -0.62 -5.07 10.19
CA LYS A 59 -0.52 -4.75 11.63
C LYS A 59 0.94 -4.70 12.08
N ALA A 60 1.76 -5.63 11.61
CA ALA A 60 3.19 -5.64 11.90
C ALA A 60 3.87 -4.35 11.40
N LEU A 61 3.52 -3.91 10.19
CA LEU A 61 4.10 -2.71 9.58
C LEU A 61 3.54 -1.39 10.14
N ALA A 62 2.33 -1.38 10.71
CA ALA A 62 1.77 -0.22 11.41
C ALA A 62 2.47 0.06 12.75
N ASN A 63 3.15 -0.94 13.33
CA ASN A 63 3.87 -0.85 14.61
C ASN A 63 5.38 -0.66 14.46
N ILE A 64 5.92 -0.62 13.24
CA ILE A 64 7.32 -0.23 13.02
C ILE A 64 7.34 1.30 13.06
N LYS A 65 7.50 1.84 14.26
CA LYS A 65 7.60 3.27 14.56
C LYS A 65 9.06 3.69 14.58
#